data_AF-A0A9C8C422-F1
#
_entry.id   AF-A0A9C8C422-F1
#
_cell.length_a   1.000
_cell.length_b   1.000
_cell.length_c   1.000
_cell.angle_alpha   90.00
_cell.angle_beta   90.00
_cell.angle_gamma   90.00
#
_symmetry.space_group_name_H-M   'P 1'
#
loop_
_entity.id
_entity.type
_entity.pdbx_description
1 polymer ?
#
loop_
_entity_poly.entity_id
_entity_poly.type
_entity_poly.pdbx_seq_one_letter_code
_entity_poly.pdbx_strand_id
1 'polypeptide(L)'
;MGEAKFLKNLKKILFSKPKDKFSAKGNLAIGEIAGRDSIAAIIRAFEQEDIDAVLPTIVHTGTEYGDCKNLKDNIEYLQKRLKDLGFSGKESVLSSITLKEPALWHALNGRFLSVLFERFGFCPFCLGCHLYMHLIRVPLAWHIGADKIISGERKSHAGSIKINQLPVVLDAYKEALSYAGVKLLFPLKEVISSDEIESLVGSDWKQGRRQLNCVLSSNYRALDDEVEYDEDALKSYFDEFALPVSKEVVKLWKEDKEVDYIKVVREILKG
;
A
#
# COMPACT_ATOMS: atom_id res chain seq x y z
N MET A 1 17.67 -25.28 2.64
CA MET A 1 16.65 -24.31 2.21
C MET A 1 17.23 -22.93 2.45
N GLY A 2 17.30 -22.09 1.42
CA GLY A 2 17.87 -20.75 1.52
C GLY A 2 16.87 -19.74 2.08
N GLU A 3 17.39 -18.77 2.85
CA GLU A 3 16.65 -17.57 3.27
C GLU A 3 16.07 -16.85 2.05
N ALA A 4 14.83 -16.35 2.16
CA ALA A 4 14.22 -15.62 1.07
C ALA A 4 15.08 -14.41 0.66
N LYS A 5 15.48 -14.35 -0.61
CA LYS A 5 16.33 -13.27 -1.14
C LYS A 5 15.76 -11.87 -0.84
N PHE A 6 14.45 -11.72 -0.90
CA PHE A 6 13.74 -10.50 -0.51
C PHE A 6 14.00 -10.13 0.96
N LEU A 7 13.76 -11.07 1.89
CA LEU A 7 13.94 -10.87 3.33
C LEU A 7 15.40 -10.58 3.67
N LYS A 8 16.35 -11.26 3.01
CA LYS A 8 17.78 -10.99 3.13
C LYS A 8 18.14 -9.57 2.67
N ASN A 9 17.60 -9.12 1.54
CA ASN A 9 17.81 -7.77 1.04
C ASN A 9 17.19 -6.72 1.97
N LEU A 10 16.00 -6.98 2.49
CA LEU A 10 15.31 -6.12 3.44
C LEU A 10 16.13 -5.98 4.74
N LYS A 11 16.58 -7.11 5.30
CA LYS A 11 17.50 -7.15 6.45
C LYS A 11 18.76 -6.34 6.16
N LYS A 12 19.38 -6.48 4.98
CA LYS A 12 20.56 -5.68 4.59
C LYS A 12 20.27 -4.17 4.54
N ILE A 13 19.13 -3.76 3.96
CA ILE A 13 18.71 -2.35 3.92
C ILE A 13 18.52 -1.83 5.35
N LEU A 14 17.85 -2.60 6.21
CA LEU A 14 17.57 -2.21 7.59
C LEU A 14 18.82 -2.16 8.45
N PHE A 15 19.74 -3.12 8.32
CA PHE A 15 21.01 -3.14 9.06
C PHE A 15 22.04 -2.14 8.55
N SER A 16 21.92 -1.66 7.30
CA SER A 16 22.73 -0.55 6.79
C SER A 16 22.28 0.82 7.34
N LYS A 17 21.08 0.87 7.92
CA LYS A 17 20.61 2.01 8.69
C LYS A 17 20.90 1.76 10.17
N PRO A 18 21.24 2.80 10.97
CA PRO A 18 21.52 2.61 12.39
C PRO A 18 20.35 1.87 13.07
N LYS A 19 20.62 0.64 13.54
CA LYS A 19 19.68 -0.25 14.26
C LYS A 19 18.99 0.46 15.43
N ASP A 20 19.64 1.49 15.97
CA ASP A 20 19.28 2.17 17.20
C ASP A 20 18.15 3.22 17.06
N LYS A 21 17.52 3.37 15.89
CA LYS A 21 16.45 4.39 15.68
C LYS A 21 15.01 3.87 15.57
N PHE A 22 14.80 2.56 15.36
CA PHE A 22 13.44 2.02 15.18
C PHE A 22 12.87 1.43 16.47
N SER A 23 13.69 0.71 17.25
CA SER A 23 13.27 0.02 18.48
C SER A 23 13.16 0.92 19.72
N ALA A 24 13.48 2.21 19.60
CA ALA A 24 13.49 3.17 20.70
C ALA A 24 12.23 4.05 20.77
N LYS A 25 11.24 3.81 19.90
CA LYS A 25 9.99 4.59 19.83
C LYS A 25 8.83 3.67 20.16
N GLY A 26 7.81 4.21 20.83
CA GLY A 26 6.63 3.47 21.26
C GLY A 26 5.81 2.95 20.08
N ASN A 27 4.59 3.43 19.90
CA ASN A 27 3.68 2.94 18.88
C ASN A 27 4.09 3.40 17.46
N LEU A 28 4.94 2.62 16.79
CA LEU A 28 5.42 2.87 15.43
C LEU A 28 4.44 2.33 14.37
N ALA A 29 4.06 3.17 13.42
CA ALA A 29 3.31 2.80 12.23
C ALA A 29 4.15 2.89 10.94
N ILE A 30 3.78 2.15 9.91
CA ILE A 30 4.31 2.31 8.56
C ILE A 30 3.36 3.21 7.76
N GLY A 31 3.86 4.29 7.18
CA GLY A 31 3.08 5.21 6.34
C GLY A 31 3.35 5.01 4.87
N GLU A 32 2.32 4.94 4.04
CA GLU A 32 2.46 4.94 2.59
C GLU A 32 2.74 6.34 2.04
N ILE A 33 3.72 6.48 1.15
CA ILE A 33 4.04 7.74 0.48
C ILE A 33 3.79 7.61 -1.02
N ALA A 34 2.73 8.26 -1.50
CA ALA A 34 2.37 8.30 -2.92
C ALA A 34 1.95 9.71 -3.37
N GLY A 35 1.14 10.42 -2.56
CA GLY A 35 0.61 11.73 -2.93
C GLY A 35 -0.15 12.39 -1.78
N ARG A 36 -0.97 13.39 -2.12
CA ARG A 36 -1.68 14.23 -1.13
C ARG A 36 -2.49 13.42 -0.12
N ASP A 37 -3.30 12.48 -0.61
CA ASP A 37 -4.19 11.69 0.23
C ASP A 37 -3.42 10.76 1.17
N SER A 38 -2.24 10.26 0.78
CA SER A 38 -1.42 9.44 1.66
C SER A 38 -0.80 10.26 2.79
N ILE A 39 -0.41 11.51 2.53
CA ILE A 39 0.04 12.45 3.58
C ILE A 39 -1.10 12.82 4.52
N ALA A 40 -2.28 13.15 3.97
CA ALA A 40 -3.47 13.45 4.76
C ALA A 40 -3.87 12.27 5.66
N ALA A 41 -3.81 11.04 5.15
CA ALA A 41 -4.09 9.84 5.92
C ALA A 41 -3.13 9.64 7.08
N ILE A 42 -1.84 9.88 6.87
CA ILE A 42 -0.86 9.80 7.97
C ILE A 42 -1.18 10.85 9.03
N ILE A 43 -1.46 12.10 8.66
CA ILE A 43 -1.82 13.15 9.62
C ILE A 43 -3.08 12.76 10.41
N ARG A 44 -4.13 12.30 9.71
CA ARG A 44 -5.37 11.84 10.34
C ARG A 44 -5.16 10.63 11.25
N ALA A 45 -4.21 9.75 10.94
CA ALA A 45 -3.87 8.64 11.81
C ALA A 45 -3.27 9.12 13.15
N PHE A 46 -2.43 10.17 13.15
CA PHE A 46 -1.93 10.78 14.39
C PHE A 46 -3.04 11.42 15.24
N GLU A 47 -4.17 11.80 14.64
CA GLU A 47 -5.34 12.34 15.36
C GLU A 47 -6.20 11.23 16.00
N GLN A 48 -6.30 10.07 15.35
CA GLN A 48 -7.29 9.04 15.66
C GLN A 48 -6.71 7.83 16.38
N GLU A 49 -5.41 7.58 16.21
CA GLU A 49 -4.74 6.38 16.67
C GLU A 49 -3.60 6.73 17.63
N ASP A 50 -3.27 5.81 18.51
CA ASP A 50 -2.10 5.90 19.37
C ASP A 50 -0.84 5.61 18.53
N ILE A 51 -0.21 6.66 18.00
CA ILE A 51 0.97 6.61 17.11
C ILE A 51 1.99 7.66 17.55
N ASP A 52 3.17 7.19 17.93
CA ASP A 52 4.30 8.06 18.33
C ASP A 52 5.16 8.46 17.14
N ALA A 53 5.27 7.56 16.16
CA ALA A 53 6.12 7.74 15.00
C ALA A 53 5.61 7.00 13.79
N VAL A 54 5.98 7.50 12.61
CA VAL A 54 5.71 6.87 11.33
C VAL A 54 7.03 6.59 10.59
N LEU A 55 7.15 5.40 10.02
CA LEU A 55 8.15 5.04 9.03
C LEU A 55 7.56 5.21 7.62
N PRO A 56 7.94 6.27 6.88
CA PRO A 56 7.46 6.45 5.53
C PRO A 56 8.04 5.38 4.59
N THR A 57 7.20 4.85 3.72
CA THR A 57 7.60 3.81 2.75
C THR A 57 7.14 4.15 1.35
N ILE A 58 8.06 3.98 0.40
CA ILE A 58 7.82 4.15 -1.04
C ILE A 58 7.91 2.76 -1.66
N VAL A 59 6.89 2.33 -2.41
CA VAL A 59 6.90 1.03 -3.10
C VAL A 59 7.11 1.27 -4.58
N HIS A 60 8.04 0.52 -5.18
CA HIS A 60 8.22 0.53 -6.63
C HIS A 60 7.35 -0.54 -7.28
N THR A 61 6.40 -0.10 -8.10
CA THR A 61 5.46 -0.95 -8.85
C THR A 61 5.93 -1.26 -10.27
N GLY A 62 6.81 -0.42 -10.83
CA GLY A 62 7.21 -0.47 -12.25
C GLY A 62 6.19 0.13 -13.22
N THR A 63 5.05 0.61 -12.72
CA THR A 63 3.99 1.26 -13.51
C THR A 63 3.93 2.77 -13.34
N GLU A 64 4.77 3.32 -12.45
CA GLU A 64 4.77 4.73 -12.11
C GLU A 64 5.85 5.50 -12.88
N TYR A 65 5.54 6.75 -13.23
CA TYR A 65 6.45 7.67 -13.93
C TYR A 65 6.28 9.11 -13.44
N GLY A 66 7.30 9.94 -13.68
CA GLY A 66 7.35 11.34 -13.26
C GLY A 66 8.54 11.64 -12.35
N ASP A 67 8.50 12.79 -11.67
CA ASP A 67 9.58 13.24 -10.81
C ASP A 67 9.51 12.59 -9.42
N CYS A 68 10.43 11.64 -9.18
CA CYS A 68 10.57 10.95 -7.90
C CYS A 68 10.98 11.86 -6.74
N LYS A 69 11.53 13.06 -7.02
CA LYS A 69 11.85 14.06 -5.99
C LYS A 69 10.61 14.44 -5.19
N ASN A 70 9.44 14.48 -5.84
CA ASN A 70 8.17 14.78 -5.18
C ASN A 70 7.92 13.89 -3.96
N LEU A 71 8.28 12.60 -4.02
CA LEU A 71 8.05 11.68 -2.89
C LEU A 71 8.91 12.05 -1.67
N LYS A 72 10.13 12.53 -1.90
CA LYS A 72 11.01 13.03 -0.83
C LYS A 72 10.47 14.34 -0.27
N ASP A 73 10.11 15.28 -1.14
CA ASP A 73 9.55 16.58 -0.75
C ASP A 73 8.26 16.40 0.07
N ASN A 74 7.45 15.37 -0.25
CA ASN A 74 6.25 15.01 0.51
C ASN A 74 6.54 14.54 1.93
N ILE A 75 7.64 13.81 2.14
CA ILE A 75 8.06 13.35 3.47
C ILE A 75 8.57 14.54 4.31
N GLU A 76 9.37 15.43 3.71
CA GLU A 76 9.83 16.65 4.35
C GLU A 76 8.65 17.55 4.74
N TYR A 77 7.66 17.66 3.83
CA TYR A 77 6.41 18.36 4.11
C TYR A 77 5.64 17.73 5.29
N LEU A 78 5.46 16.40 5.28
CA LEU A 78 4.77 15.69 6.36
C LEU A 78 5.41 15.95 7.71
N GLN A 79 6.75 15.89 7.79
CA GLN A 79 7.49 16.19 9.01
C GLN A 79 7.23 17.61 9.51
N LYS A 80 7.26 18.61 8.62
CA LYS A 80 6.94 19.98 8.97
C LYS A 80 5.48 20.10 9.45
N ARG A 81 4.54 19.51 8.72
CA ARG A 81 3.10 19.64 9.00
C ARG A 81 2.72 19.01 10.33
N LEU A 82 3.23 17.82 10.66
CA LEU A 82 3.01 17.20 11.98
C LEU A 82 3.55 18.07 13.12
N LYS A 83 4.69 18.74 12.91
CA LYS A 83 5.25 19.68 13.88
C LYS A 83 4.38 20.91 14.07
N ASP A 84 3.92 21.50 12.96
CA ASP A 84 3.05 22.68 12.98
C ASP A 84 1.70 22.39 13.66
N LEU A 85 1.21 21.15 13.56
CA LEU A 85 -0.02 20.68 14.20
C LEU A 85 0.18 20.21 15.65
N GLY A 86 1.42 20.20 16.16
CA GLY A 86 1.72 19.78 17.54
C GLY A 86 1.73 18.26 17.77
N PHE A 87 1.64 17.44 16.72
CA PHE A 87 1.67 15.98 16.81
C PHE A 87 3.08 15.40 17.03
N SER A 88 4.14 16.21 17.05
CA SER A 88 5.50 15.66 17.02
C SER A 88 6.57 16.38 17.83
N GLY A 89 7.41 15.57 18.50
CA GLY A 89 8.79 15.91 18.85
C GLY A 89 9.76 15.77 17.66
N LYS A 90 11.08 15.94 17.90
CA LYS A 90 12.12 16.03 16.85
C LYS A 90 12.20 14.85 15.86
N GLU A 91 11.53 13.73 16.12
CA GLU A 91 11.67 12.50 15.34
C GLU A 91 10.37 11.70 15.09
N SER A 92 9.19 12.32 14.98
CA SER A 92 7.94 11.61 14.65
C SER A 92 7.91 10.98 13.25
N VAL A 93 8.69 11.51 12.30
CA VAL A 93 8.81 10.99 10.94
C VAL A 93 10.21 10.45 10.74
N LEU A 94 10.31 9.15 10.49
CA LEU A 94 11.60 8.47 10.29
C LEU A 94 12.10 8.63 8.84
N SER A 95 13.37 8.28 8.60
CA SER A 95 13.93 8.24 7.25
C SER A 95 13.28 7.13 6.41
N SER A 96 12.74 7.50 5.25
CA SER A 96 11.94 6.59 4.43
C SER A 96 12.69 5.36 3.93
N ILE A 97 11.94 4.29 3.65
CA ILE A 97 12.44 3.07 3.03
C ILE A 97 11.76 2.85 1.69
N THR A 98 12.56 2.54 0.67
CA THR A 98 12.04 2.09 -0.62
C THR A 98 11.97 0.57 -0.65
N LEU A 99 10.81 0.04 -1.01
CA LEU A 99 10.54 -1.39 -1.13
C LEU A 99 10.32 -1.76 -2.60
N LYS A 100 10.82 -2.93 -3.01
CA LYS A 100 10.59 -3.49 -4.33
C LYS A 100 10.69 -5.00 -4.29
N GLU A 101 9.73 -5.67 -4.91
CA GLU A 101 9.77 -7.10 -5.19
C GLU A 101 9.09 -7.36 -6.54
N PRO A 102 9.78 -7.08 -7.67
CA PRO A 102 9.18 -7.19 -8.99
C PRO A 102 8.65 -8.59 -9.31
N ALA A 103 9.21 -9.65 -8.72
CA ALA A 103 8.74 -11.01 -8.97
C ALA A 103 7.34 -11.23 -8.37
N LEU A 104 7.06 -10.68 -7.19
CA LEU A 104 5.72 -10.71 -6.60
C LEU A 104 4.74 -9.89 -7.43
N TRP A 105 5.09 -8.66 -7.79
CA TRP A 105 4.23 -7.82 -8.63
C TRP A 105 3.90 -8.50 -9.96
N HIS A 106 4.92 -9.08 -10.61
CA HIS A 106 4.76 -9.82 -11.85
C HIS A 106 3.84 -11.04 -11.69
N ALA A 107 3.97 -11.80 -10.60
CA ALA A 107 3.10 -12.95 -10.34
C ALA A 107 1.64 -12.55 -10.13
N LEU A 108 1.38 -11.47 -9.39
CA LEU A 108 0.04 -10.97 -9.09
C LEU A 108 -0.65 -10.31 -10.29
N ASN A 109 0.09 -9.57 -11.11
CA ASN A 109 -0.49 -8.66 -12.11
C ASN A 109 -0.13 -9.00 -13.55
N GLY A 110 1.07 -9.54 -13.80
CA GLY A 110 1.61 -9.67 -15.15
C GLY A 110 1.48 -11.07 -15.72
N ARG A 111 2.09 -12.06 -15.06
CA ARG A 111 2.33 -13.39 -15.64
C ARG A 111 1.07 -14.11 -16.08
N PHE A 112 -0.01 -13.98 -15.32
CA PHE A 112 -1.26 -14.71 -15.52
C PHE A 112 -2.41 -13.79 -15.93
N LEU A 113 -2.12 -12.60 -16.45
CA LEU A 113 -3.13 -11.61 -16.79
C LEU A 113 -4.23 -12.15 -17.70
N SER A 114 -3.89 -12.89 -18.75
CA SER A 114 -4.88 -13.47 -19.66
C SER A 114 -5.82 -14.45 -18.96
N VAL A 115 -5.29 -15.25 -18.02
CA VAL A 115 -6.05 -16.21 -17.23
C VAL A 115 -6.98 -15.49 -16.25
N LEU A 116 -6.48 -14.45 -15.58
CA LEU A 116 -7.28 -13.65 -14.65
C LEU A 116 -8.42 -12.92 -15.39
N PHE A 117 -8.12 -12.37 -16.57
CA PHE A 117 -9.11 -11.69 -17.39
C PHE A 117 -10.20 -12.66 -17.87
N GLU A 118 -9.82 -13.83 -18.37
CA GLU A 118 -10.76 -14.87 -18.81
C GLU A 118 -11.62 -15.39 -17.65
N ARG A 119 -11.01 -15.60 -16.47
CA ARG A 119 -11.70 -16.18 -15.31
C ARG A 119 -12.67 -15.21 -14.63
N PHE A 120 -12.29 -13.94 -14.51
CA PHE A 120 -13.06 -12.96 -13.71
C PHE A 120 -13.78 -11.90 -14.55
N GLY A 121 -13.51 -11.83 -15.86
CA GLY A 121 -14.26 -10.97 -16.78
C GLY A 121 -13.90 -9.48 -16.74
N PHE A 122 -12.83 -9.09 -16.05
CA PHE A 122 -12.38 -7.69 -15.98
C PHE A 122 -10.85 -7.56 -15.89
N CYS A 123 -10.35 -6.33 -16.01
CA CYS A 123 -8.93 -6.00 -15.92
C CYS A 123 -8.48 -5.82 -14.44
N PRO A 124 -7.68 -6.74 -13.85
CA PRO A 124 -7.45 -6.77 -12.40
C PRO A 124 -6.26 -5.93 -11.91
N PHE A 125 -5.55 -5.23 -12.81
CA PHE A 125 -4.28 -4.59 -12.51
C PHE A 125 -4.31 -3.65 -11.30
N CYS A 126 -5.32 -2.76 -11.19
CA CYS A 126 -5.38 -1.83 -10.07
C CYS A 126 -5.60 -2.56 -8.74
N LEU A 127 -6.35 -3.67 -8.74
CA LEU A 127 -6.62 -4.47 -7.55
C LEU A 127 -5.35 -5.19 -7.08
N GLY A 128 -4.70 -5.92 -7.99
CA GLY A 128 -3.48 -6.67 -7.68
C GLY A 128 -2.27 -5.77 -7.38
N CYS A 129 -2.18 -4.59 -8.00
CA CYS A 129 -1.10 -3.63 -7.74
C CYS A 129 -1.22 -3.01 -6.35
N HIS A 130 -2.42 -2.61 -5.94
CA HIS A 130 -2.67 -2.07 -4.59
C HIS A 130 -2.47 -3.13 -3.52
N LEU A 131 -2.96 -4.36 -3.75
CA LEU A 131 -2.65 -5.50 -2.89
C LEU A 131 -1.15 -5.74 -2.74
N TYR A 132 -0.38 -5.71 -3.83
CA TYR A 132 1.08 -5.82 -3.79
C TYR A 132 1.73 -4.75 -2.91
N MET A 133 1.30 -3.48 -3.05
CA MET A 133 1.82 -2.38 -2.25
C MET A 133 1.58 -2.64 -0.75
N HIS A 134 0.41 -3.11 -0.37
CA HIS A 134 0.10 -3.46 1.02
C HIS A 134 0.94 -4.65 1.51
N LEU A 135 0.99 -5.73 0.74
CA LEU A 135 1.67 -6.97 1.13
C LEU A 135 3.18 -6.81 1.30
N ILE A 136 3.86 -6.09 0.42
CA ILE A 136 5.34 -5.98 0.47
C ILE A 136 5.84 -5.30 1.76
N ARG A 137 4.97 -4.59 2.47
CA ARG A 137 5.28 -3.95 3.76
C ARG A 137 5.19 -4.90 4.94
N VAL A 138 4.54 -6.05 4.79
CA VAL A 138 4.34 -7.01 5.89
C VAL A 138 5.67 -7.47 6.51
N PRO A 139 6.69 -7.90 5.74
CA PRO A 139 7.95 -8.32 6.36
C PRO A 139 8.72 -7.18 7.01
N LEU A 140 8.54 -5.94 6.52
CA LEU A 140 9.10 -4.75 7.17
C LEU A 140 8.41 -4.51 8.51
N ALA A 141 7.08 -4.59 8.57
CA ALA A 141 6.29 -4.43 9.79
C ALA A 141 6.76 -5.40 10.89
N TRP A 142 6.87 -6.69 10.56
CA TRP A 142 7.39 -7.70 11.49
C TRP A 142 8.81 -7.39 11.97
N HIS A 143 9.71 -6.96 11.08
CA HIS A 143 11.10 -6.72 11.44
C HIS A 143 11.29 -5.54 12.40
N ILE A 144 10.47 -4.48 12.25
CA ILE A 144 10.57 -3.28 13.08
C ILE A 144 9.59 -3.29 14.27
N GLY A 145 8.79 -4.36 14.42
CA GLY A 145 7.78 -4.47 15.48
C GLY A 145 6.57 -3.55 15.29
N ALA A 146 6.29 -3.09 14.06
CA ALA A 146 5.10 -2.30 13.76
C ALA A 146 3.90 -3.22 13.49
N ASP A 147 2.73 -2.86 14.01
CA ASP A 147 1.48 -3.59 13.82
C ASP A 147 0.48 -2.84 12.94
N LYS A 148 0.80 -1.62 12.49
CA LYS A 148 -0.07 -0.73 11.69
C LYS A 148 0.60 -0.29 10.39
N ILE A 149 -0.15 -0.37 9.29
CA ILE A 149 0.16 0.26 8.00
C ILE A 149 -0.94 1.28 7.69
N ILE A 150 -0.58 2.52 7.37
CA ILE A 150 -1.52 3.61 7.06
C ILE A 150 -1.53 3.86 5.56
N SER A 151 -2.70 3.72 4.94
CA SER A 151 -2.91 3.99 3.52
C SER A 151 -3.83 5.20 3.28
N GLY A 152 -3.63 5.85 2.14
CA GLY A 152 -4.40 7.02 1.66
C GLY A 152 -5.70 6.68 0.93
N GLU A 153 -6.13 5.43 0.90
CA GLU A 153 -7.34 5.01 0.18
C GLU A 153 -8.62 5.52 0.85
N ARG A 154 -9.58 5.99 0.05
CA ARG A 154 -10.89 6.49 0.48
C ARG A 154 -12.01 6.05 -0.47
N LYS A 155 -13.23 5.87 0.03
CA LYS A 155 -14.37 5.35 -0.76
C LYS A 155 -14.81 6.28 -1.89
N SER A 156 -14.73 7.60 -1.69
CA SER A 156 -15.24 8.59 -2.64
C SER A 156 -14.21 9.67 -2.93
N HIS A 157 -14.12 10.06 -4.20
CA HIS A 157 -13.32 11.20 -4.66
C HIS A 157 -14.26 12.20 -5.33
N ALA A 158 -15.19 12.78 -4.57
CA ALA A 158 -16.18 13.74 -5.08
C ALA A 158 -16.97 13.19 -6.29
N GLY A 159 -17.45 11.95 -6.19
CA GLY A 159 -18.26 11.29 -7.24
C GLY A 159 -17.47 10.43 -8.22
N SER A 160 -16.13 10.45 -8.20
CA SER A 160 -15.32 9.55 -9.04
C SER A 160 -15.19 8.17 -8.40
N ILE A 161 -15.59 7.13 -9.15
CA ILE A 161 -15.43 5.73 -8.76
C ILE A 161 -14.02 5.25 -9.09
N LYS A 162 -13.39 4.57 -8.12
CA LYS A 162 -12.13 3.83 -8.27
C LYS A 162 -12.34 2.40 -7.80
N ILE A 163 -12.27 1.44 -8.73
CA ILE A 163 -12.58 0.03 -8.41
C ILE A 163 -11.71 -0.53 -7.29
N ASN A 164 -10.46 -0.07 -7.18
CA ASN A 164 -9.51 -0.50 -6.16
C ASN A 164 -9.77 0.11 -4.77
N GLN A 165 -10.79 0.96 -4.64
CA GLN A 165 -11.18 1.62 -3.38
C GLN A 165 -12.65 1.37 -3.01
N LEU A 166 -13.31 0.46 -3.72
CA LEU A 166 -14.66 0.00 -3.37
C LEU A 166 -14.64 -0.72 -2.01
N PRO A 167 -15.74 -0.69 -1.24
CA PRO A 167 -15.79 -1.30 0.09
C PRO A 167 -15.33 -2.77 0.12
N VAL A 168 -15.83 -3.61 -0.80
CA VAL A 168 -15.44 -5.03 -0.91
C VAL A 168 -13.94 -5.23 -1.09
N VAL A 169 -13.29 -4.32 -1.85
CA VAL A 169 -11.87 -4.36 -2.14
C VAL A 169 -11.03 -3.94 -0.93
N LEU A 170 -11.40 -2.83 -0.29
CA LEU A 170 -10.72 -2.34 0.90
C LEU A 170 -10.78 -3.35 2.05
N ASP A 171 -11.92 -4.02 2.21
CA ASP A 171 -12.10 -5.03 3.25
C ASP A 171 -11.27 -6.30 2.93
N ALA A 172 -11.14 -6.68 1.66
CA ALA A 172 -10.21 -7.74 1.24
C ALA A 172 -8.74 -7.39 1.51
N TYR A 173 -8.29 -6.16 1.24
CA TYR A 173 -6.93 -5.74 1.58
C TYR A 173 -6.66 -5.82 3.09
N LYS A 174 -7.64 -5.42 3.91
CA LYS A 174 -7.55 -5.58 5.37
C LYS A 174 -7.45 -7.03 5.79
N GLU A 175 -8.23 -7.92 5.18
CA GLU A 175 -8.17 -9.34 5.48
C GLU A 175 -6.78 -9.93 5.15
N ALA A 176 -6.25 -9.59 3.97
CA ALA A 176 -4.92 -10.04 3.54
C ALA A 176 -3.83 -9.69 4.57
N LEU A 177 -3.85 -8.46 5.09
CA LEU A 177 -2.86 -8.01 6.08
C LEU A 177 -3.17 -8.50 7.50
N SER A 178 -4.44 -8.65 7.86
CA SER A 178 -4.84 -9.18 9.18
C SER A 178 -4.39 -10.62 9.36
N TYR A 179 -4.35 -11.42 8.28
CA TYR A 179 -3.75 -12.76 8.30
C TYR A 179 -2.26 -12.75 8.73
N ALA A 180 -1.55 -11.67 8.39
CA ALA A 180 -0.17 -11.44 8.81
C ALA A 180 -0.02 -10.86 10.22
N GLY A 181 -1.13 -10.58 10.92
CA GLY A 181 -1.14 -9.87 12.20
C GLY A 181 -0.85 -8.37 12.07
N VAL A 182 -1.04 -7.78 10.88
CA VAL A 182 -0.81 -6.35 10.62
C VAL A 182 -2.14 -5.67 10.30
N LYS A 183 -2.43 -4.55 10.95
CA LYS A 183 -3.64 -3.75 10.73
C LYS A 183 -3.40 -2.78 9.57
N LEU A 184 -4.24 -2.86 8.54
CA LEU A 184 -4.30 -1.85 7.48
C LEU A 184 -5.33 -0.79 7.83
N LEU A 185 -4.85 0.44 8.03
CA LEU A 185 -5.66 1.60 8.37
C LEU A 185 -6.00 2.41 7.13
N PHE A 186 -7.26 2.83 7.04
CA PHE A 186 -7.76 3.78 6.05
C PHE A 186 -8.37 4.99 6.78
N PRO A 187 -7.55 5.90 7.35
CA PRO A 187 -8.05 7.02 8.16
C PRO A 187 -8.96 7.98 7.39
N LEU A 188 -8.90 7.94 6.06
CA LEU A 188 -9.72 8.74 5.16
C LEU A 188 -10.91 7.98 4.56
N LYS A 189 -11.21 6.73 4.99
CA LYS A 189 -12.21 5.85 4.34
C LYS A 189 -13.55 6.55 4.08
N GLU A 190 -14.02 7.33 5.04
CA GLU A 190 -15.31 8.04 5.01
C GLU A 190 -15.20 9.53 4.61
N VAL A 191 -14.00 10.03 4.30
CA VAL A 191 -13.81 11.42 3.87
C VAL A 191 -14.28 11.58 2.43
N ILE A 192 -15.30 12.41 2.21
CA ILE A 192 -15.93 12.62 0.90
C ILE A 192 -15.46 13.92 0.25
N SER A 193 -15.19 14.97 1.04
CA SER A 193 -14.83 16.31 0.54
C SER A 193 -13.32 16.50 0.41
N SER A 194 -12.90 17.16 -0.68
CA SER A 194 -11.53 17.64 -0.85
C SER A 194 -11.14 18.71 0.18
N ASP A 195 -12.11 19.48 0.71
CA ASP A 195 -11.85 20.54 1.68
C ASP A 195 -11.33 19.97 3.01
N GLU A 196 -11.81 18.78 3.40
CA GLU A 196 -11.33 18.09 4.60
C GLU A 196 -9.90 17.59 4.42
N ILE A 197 -9.52 17.21 3.19
CA ILE A 197 -8.14 16.87 2.87
C ILE A 197 -7.26 18.13 2.95
N GLU A 198 -7.74 19.26 2.44
CA GLU A 198 -7.03 20.53 2.48
C GLU A 198 -6.87 21.07 3.90
N SER A 199 -7.81 20.84 4.81
CA SER A 199 -7.64 21.21 6.22
C SER A 199 -6.51 20.42 6.89
N LEU A 200 -6.35 19.14 6.52
CA LEU A 200 -5.26 18.29 7.00
C LEU A 200 -3.91 18.72 6.41
N VAL A 201 -3.81 18.83 5.08
CA VAL A 201 -2.53 19.05 4.37
C VAL A 201 -2.24 20.50 4.02
N GLY A 202 -3.08 21.45 4.44
CA GLY A 202 -2.96 22.86 4.06
C GLY A 202 -3.41 23.17 2.63
N SER A 203 -3.94 24.38 2.44
CA SER A 203 -4.49 24.88 1.17
C SER A 203 -3.47 24.99 0.03
N ASP A 204 -2.18 25.01 0.34
CA ASP A 204 -1.12 25.14 -0.68
C ASP A 204 -0.89 23.84 -1.47
N TRP A 205 -1.42 22.70 -1.01
CA TRP A 205 -1.27 21.41 -1.69
C TRP A 205 -2.49 21.05 -2.53
N LYS A 206 -2.49 21.52 -3.78
CA LYS A 206 -3.51 21.18 -4.78
C LYS A 206 -3.48 19.70 -5.19
N GLN A 207 -4.65 19.12 -5.46
CA GLN A 207 -4.79 17.74 -5.91
C GLN A 207 -4.00 17.45 -7.20
N GLY A 208 -3.46 16.23 -7.33
CA GLY A 208 -2.71 15.80 -8.52
C GLY A 208 -1.31 16.41 -8.66
N ARG A 209 -0.91 17.30 -7.74
CA ARG A 209 0.45 17.83 -7.67
C ARG A 209 1.28 17.03 -6.67
N ARG A 210 2.59 16.99 -6.91
CA ARG A 210 3.58 16.30 -6.06
C ARG A 210 3.28 14.81 -5.86
N GLN A 211 2.90 14.12 -6.93
CA GLN A 211 2.70 12.67 -6.94
C GLN A 211 3.24 12.10 -8.26
N LEU A 212 3.54 10.81 -8.27
CA LEU A 212 3.83 10.10 -9.51
C LEU A 212 2.52 9.82 -10.28
N ASN A 213 2.64 9.67 -11.59
CA ASN A 213 1.56 9.22 -12.45
C ASN A 213 1.69 7.71 -12.68
N CYS A 214 0.58 7.05 -13.03
CA CYS A 214 0.56 5.62 -13.30
C CYS A 214 0.12 5.37 -14.75
N VAL A 215 0.89 4.56 -15.50
CA VAL A 215 0.56 4.19 -16.89
C VAL A 215 -0.69 3.32 -17.00
N LEU A 216 -1.14 2.74 -15.88
CA LEU A 216 -2.35 1.92 -15.77
C LEU A 216 -3.51 2.66 -15.10
N SER A 217 -3.38 3.97 -14.84
CA SER A 217 -4.46 4.74 -14.25
C SER A 217 -5.72 4.66 -15.13
N SER A 218 -6.87 4.42 -14.50
CA SER A 218 -8.17 4.34 -15.18
C SER A 218 -8.31 3.21 -16.22
N ASN A 219 -7.48 2.17 -16.16
CA ASN A 219 -7.53 1.04 -17.11
C ASN A 219 -8.77 0.13 -17.01
N TYR A 220 -9.69 0.45 -16.10
CA TYR A 220 -10.98 -0.21 -15.89
C TYR A 220 -12.15 0.64 -16.43
N ARG A 221 -11.87 1.80 -17.04
CA ARG A 221 -12.89 2.62 -17.70
C ARG A 221 -13.17 2.12 -19.10
N ALA A 222 -14.42 2.19 -19.50
CA ALA A 222 -14.85 1.96 -20.87
C ALA A 222 -14.48 3.15 -21.78
N LEU A 223 -14.76 3.02 -23.09
CA LEU A 223 -14.41 4.04 -24.09
C LEU A 223 -15.16 5.37 -23.92
N ASP A 224 -16.29 5.34 -23.21
CA ASP A 224 -17.10 6.49 -22.82
C ASP A 224 -16.71 7.07 -21.44
N ASP A 225 -15.57 6.62 -20.90
CA ASP A 225 -15.06 6.95 -19.55
C ASP A 225 -15.92 6.43 -18.38
N GLU A 226 -16.98 5.66 -18.65
CA GLU A 226 -17.80 5.06 -17.59
C GLU A 226 -17.07 3.92 -16.87
N VAL A 227 -17.41 3.73 -15.60
CA VAL A 227 -16.86 2.65 -14.77
C VAL A 227 -17.90 1.56 -14.61
N GLU A 228 -17.76 0.50 -15.40
CA GLU A 228 -18.58 -0.70 -15.27
C GLU A 228 -17.82 -1.76 -14.46
N TYR A 229 -18.46 -2.29 -13.43
CA TYR A 229 -17.92 -3.39 -12.63
C TYR A 229 -19.04 -4.27 -12.10
N ASP A 230 -18.70 -5.53 -11.89
CA ASP A 230 -19.54 -6.53 -11.24
C ASP A 230 -18.97 -6.82 -9.85
N GLU A 231 -19.73 -6.50 -8.80
CA GLU A 231 -19.31 -6.74 -7.41
C GLU A 231 -19.09 -8.23 -7.11
N ASP A 232 -19.87 -9.13 -7.71
CA ASP A 232 -19.71 -10.57 -7.50
C ASP A 232 -18.43 -11.07 -8.19
N ALA A 233 -18.09 -10.53 -9.36
CA ALA A 233 -16.83 -10.81 -10.03
C ALA A 233 -15.62 -10.28 -9.23
N LEU A 234 -15.71 -9.06 -8.69
CA LEU A 234 -14.69 -8.50 -7.80
C LEU A 234 -14.50 -9.38 -6.56
N LYS A 235 -15.58 -9.80 -5.92
CA LYS A 235 -15.55 -10.67 -4.76
C LYS A 235 -14.90 -12.02 -5.10
N SER A 236 -15.31 -12.64 -6.21
CA SER A 236 -14.75 -13.91 -6.68
C SER A 236 -13.25 -13.80 -6.97
N TYR A 237 -12.78 -12.68 -7.53
CA TYR A 237 -11.35 -12.40 -7.72
C TYR A 237 -10.57 -12.42 -6.39
N PHE A 238 -11.12 -11.82 -5.33
CA PHE A 238 -10.48 -11.83 -4.02
C PHE A 238 -10.55 -13.19 -3.35
N ASP A 239 -11.72 -13.81 -3.32
CA ASP A 239 -11.97 -15.07 -2.61
C ASP A 239 -11.21 -16.24 -3.25
N GLU A 240 -11.17 -16.32 -4.59
CA GLU A 240 -10.59 -17.45 -5.31
C GLU A 240 -9.11 -17.26 -5.69
N PHE A 241 -8.61 -16.02 -5.74
CA PHE A 241 -7.25 -15.74 -6.20
C PHE A 241 -6.46 -14.83 -5.25
N ALA A 242 -6.85 -13.58 -5.09
CA ALA A 242 -5.98 -12.58 -4.44
C ALA A 242 -5.73 -12.90 -2.95
N LEU A 243 -6.77 -13.28 -2.18
CA LEU A 243 -6.63 -13.64 -0.77
C LEU A 243 -5.86 -14.96 -0.58
N PRO A 244 -6.16 -16.06 -1.30
CA PRO A 244 -5.35 -17.27 -1.23
C PRO A 244 -3.87 -17.03 -1.52
N VAL A 245 -3.55 -16.25 -2.57
CA VAL A 245 -2.15 -15.94 -2.93
C VAL A 245 -1.48 -15.16 -1.80
N SER A 246 -2.17 -14.14 -1.28
CA SER A 246 -1.68 -13.33 -0.17
C SER A 246 -1.33 -14.18 1.05
N LYS A 247 -2.25 -15.06 1.45
CA LYS A 247 -2.10 -15.91 2.64
C LYS A 247 -0.93 -16.88 2.49
N GLU A 248 -0.79 -17.54 1.34
CA GLU A 248 0.34 -18.47 1.12
C GLU A 248 1.68 -17.74 1.05
N VAL A 249 1.75 -16.58 0.39
CA VAL A 249 2.96 -15.76 0.35
C VAL A 249 3.37 -15.31 1.76
N VAL A 250 2.42 -14.79 2.55
CA VAL A 250 2.66 -14.38 3.94
C VAL A 250 3.17 -15.54 4.79
N LYS A 251 2.55 -16.72 4.66
CA LYS A 251 2.99 -17.94 5.35
C LYS A 251 4.43 -18.30 4.98
N LEU A 252 4.78 -18.31 3.69
CA LEU A 252 6.13 -18.64 3.24
C LEU A 252 7.17 -17.61 3.71
N TRP A 253 6.83 -16.32 3.73
CA TRP A 253 7.69 -15.29 4.32
C TRP A 253 7.91 -15.50 5.82
N LYS A 254 6.86 -15.88 6.56
CA LYS A 254 6.96 -16.16 8.00
C LYS A 254 7.85 -17.36 8.30
N GLU A 255 7.90 -18.33 7.40
CA GLU A 255 8.79 -19.49 7.46
C GLU A 255 10.23 -19.20 6.97
N ASP A 256 10.54 -17.94 6.61
CA ASP A 256 11.82 -17.48 6.04
C ASP A 256 12.25 -18.28 4.78
N LYS A 257 11.28 -18.81 4.03
CA LYS A 257 11.51 -19.60 2.82
C LYS A 257 11.58 -18.70 1.59
N GLU A 258 12.50 -19.03 0.68
CA GLU A 258 12.47 -18.47 -0.67
C GLU A 258 11.12 -18.78 -1.35
N VAL A 259 10.51 -17.74 -1.91
CA VAL A 259 9.16 -17.81 -2.49
C VAL A 259 9.26 -17.79 -4.01
N ASP A 260 8.83 -18.88 -4.64
CA ASP A 260 8.51 -18.88 -6.07
C ASP A 260 7.07 -18.39 -6.24
N TYR A 261 6.90 -17.08 -6.36
CA TYR A 261 5.58 -16.44 -6.48
C TYR A 261 4.78 -16.96 -7.68
N ILE A 262 5.46 -17.32 -8.77
CA ILE A 262 4.81 -17.82 -9.99
C ILE A 262 4.25 -19.22 -9.74
N LYS A 263 4.99 -20.07 -9.03
CA LYS A 263 4.52 -21.39 -8.62
C LYS A 263 3.30 -21.28 -7.69
N VAL A 264 3.38 -20.42 -6.66
CA VAL A 264 2.26 -20.18 -5.72
C VAL A 264 0.99 -19.78 -6.47
N VAL A 265 1.09 -18.76 -7.32
CA VAL A 265 -0.06 -18.30 -8.12
C VAL A 265 -0.58 -19.40 -9.03
N ARG A 266 0.30 -20.16 -9.69
CA ARG A 266 -0.11 -21.23 -10.60
C ARG A 266 -0.88 -22.33 -9.89
N GLU A 267 -0.46 -22.72 -8.69
CA GLU A 267 -1.11 -23.76 -7.90
C GLU A 267 -2.52 -23.30 -7.50
N ILE A 268 -2.66 -22.08 -7.01
CA ILE A 268 -3.97 -21.50 -6.65
C ILE A 268 -4.91 -21.38 -7.85
N LEU A 269 -4.40 -20.96 -9.01
CA LEU A 269 -5.23 -20.85 -10.22
C LEU A 269 -5.67 -22.20 -10.78
N LYS A 270 -4.99 -23.31 -10.43
CA LYS A 270 -5.36 -24.67 -10.86
C LYS A 270 -6.43 -25.32 -9.99
N GLY A 271 -6.59 -24.88 -8.74
CA GLY A 271 -7.43 -25.56 -7.73
C GLY A 271 -6.65 -26.64 -7.00
#